data_AF-X0WDG0-F1
#
_entry.id   AF-X0WDG0-F1
#
_cell.length_a   1.000
_cell.length_b   1.000
_cell.length_c   1.000
_cell.angle_alpha   90.00
_cell.angle_beta   90.00
_cell.angle_gamma   90.00
#
_symmetry.space_group_name_H-M   'P 1'
#
loop_
_entity.id
_entity.type
_entity.pdbx_description
1 polymer ?
#
loop_
_entity_poly.entity_id
_entity_poly.type
_entity_poly.pdbx_seq_one_letter_code
_entity_poly.pdbx_strand_id
1 'polypeptide(L)'
;ILAEDVKGVSTVTTPLTILIMIPYFLTLFLDVNSVAPLVKYAILAIPFSHPFLAVENILARNEYFVICGIIYEAAVFMVFVAIAARIFSSDAIFTMKLKFRGMRSG
;
A
#
# COMPACT_ATOMS: atom_id res chain seq x y z
N ILE A 1 13.51 15.55 17.76
CA ILE A 1 13.01 14.24 17.30
C ILE A 1 11.56 14.27 16.82
N LEU A 2 10.56 14.78 17.57
CA LEU A 2 9.16 14.82 17.08
C LEU A 2 8.88 15.84 15.96
N ALA A 3 9.50 17.03 16.01
CA ALA A 3 9.30 18.08 15.01
C ALA A 3 9.89 17.76 13.62
N GLU A 4 10.85 16.83 13.57
CA GLU A 4 11.50 16.36 12.35
C GLU A 4 10.68 15.24 11.70
N ASP A 5 10.06 14.38 12.53
CA ASP A 5 9.15 13.32 12.11
C ASP A 5 7.87 13.88 11.45
N VAL A 6 7.25 14.92 12.01
CA VAL A 6 6.06 15.57 11.38
C VAL A 6 6.38 16.24 10.03
N LYS A 7 7.59 16.78 9.86
CA LYS A 7 8.03 17.36 8.58
C LYS A 7 8.36 16.25 7.57
N GLY A 8 9.02 15.17 8.00
CA GLY A 8 9.33 14.01 7.16
C GLY A 8 8.09 13.25 6.69
N VAL A 9 7.10 13.07 7.58
CA VAL A 9 5.79 12.47 7.23
C VAL A 9 5.10 13.26 6.12
N SER A 10 5.18 14.59 6.16
CA SER A 10 4.58 15.45 5.14
C SER A 10 5.26 15.30 3.77
N THR A 11 6.57 15.04 3.75
CA THR A 11 7.35 14.81 2.52
C THR A 11 6.97 13.51 1.81
N VAL A 12 6.60 12.46 2.53
CA VAL A 12 6.18 11.17 1.95
C VAL A 12 4.67 11.09 1.70
N THR A 13 3.86 11.77 2.52
CA THR A 13 2.40 11.76 2.38
C THR A 13 1.96 12.45 1.10
N THR A 14 2.57 13.58 0.74
CA THR A 14 2.20 14.34 -0.46
C THR A 14 2.28 13.52 -1.77
N PRO A 15 3.42 12.90 -2.11
CA PRO A 15 3.50 12.07 -3.33
C PRO A 15 2.60 10.83 -3.25
N LEU A 16 2.40 10.27 -2.07
CA LEU A 16 1.48 9.14 -1.87
C LEU A 16 0.02 9.54 -2.14
N THR A 17 -0.42 10.71 -1.70
CA THR A 17 -1.74 11.24 -2.02
C THR A 17 -1.92 11.38 -3.53
N ILE A 18 -0.92 11.91 -4.25
CA ILE A 18 -0.97 12.02 -5.72
C ILE A 18 -1.13 10.64 -6.37
N LEU A 19 -0.42 9.62 -5.86
CA LEU A 19 -0.55 8.25 -6.36
C LEU A 19 -1.97 7.71 -6.18
N ILE A 20 -2.62 8.01 -5.05
CA ILE A 20 -4.01 7.60 -4.77
C ILE A 20 -5.03 8.38 -5.62
N MET A 21 -4.71 9.62 -6.02
CA MET A 21 -5.61 10.41 -6.88
C MET A 21 -5.83 9.77 -8.25
N ILE A 22 -4.85 9.04 -8.80
CA ILE A 22 -4.97 8.40 -10.11
C ILE A 22 -6.13 7.37 -10.13
N PRO A 23 -6.15 6.33 -9.27
CA PRO A 23 -7.27 5.38 -9.22
C PRO A 23 -8.58 6.07 -8.85
N TYR A 24 -8.57 7.06 -7.95
CA TYR A 24 -9.76 7.84 -7.62
C TYR A 24 -10.41 8.46 -8.87
N PHE A 25 -9.64 9.19 -9.68
CA PHE A 25 -10.16 9.81 -10.89
C PHE A 25 -10.58 8.78 -11.93
N LEU A 26 -9.84 7.68 -12.09
CA LEU A 26 -10.22 6.61 -13.00
C LEU A 26 -11.58 6.04 -12.63
N THR A 27 -11.80 5.70 -11.36
CA THR A 27 -13.09 5.15 -10.89
C THR A 27 -14.21 6.17 -10.86
N LEU A 28 -13.89 7.47 -10.79
CA LEU A 28 -14.88 8.53 -10.80
C LEU A 28 -15.40 8.84 -12.21
N PHE A 29 -14.52 8.82 -13.21
CA PHE A 29 -14.87 9.21 -14.59
C PHE A 29 -15.20 8.01 -15.50
N LEU A 30 -14.68 6.82 -15.20
CA LEU A 30 -14.92 5.62 -15.99
C LEU A 30 -15.87 4.69 -15.25
N ASP A 31 -16.93 4.28 -15.95
CA ASP A 31 -17.72 3.12 -15.52
C ASP A 31 -16.92 1.84 -15.81
N VAL A 32 -16.32 1.29 -14.75
CA VAL A 32 -15.46 0.10 -14.80
C VAL A 32 -16.22 -1.14 -15.30
N ASN A 33 -17.56 -1.13 -15.25
CA ASN A 33 -18.37 -2.24 -15.77
C ASN A 33 -18.64 -2.14 -17.27
N SER A 34 -18.52 -0.95 -17.86
CA SER A 34 -18.85 -0.67 -19.27
C SER A 34 -17.62 -0.52 -20.17
N VAL A 35 -16.40 -0.45 -19.62
CA VAL A 35 -15.15 -0.35 -20.40
C VAL A 35 -14.72 -1.70 -20.99
N ALA A 36 -13.81 -1.64 -21.97
CA ALA A 36 -13.20 -2.83 -22.57
C ALA A 36 -12.55 -3.73 -21.48
N PRO A 37 -12.63 -5.08 -21.60
CA PRO A 37 -12.14 -5.99 -20.57
C PRO A 37 -10.69 -5.76 -20.18
N LEU A 38 -9.82 -5.45 -21.16
CA LEU A 38 -8.41 -5.18 -20.92
C LEU A 38 -8.20 -3.96 -20.01
N VAL A 39 -8.95 -2.88 -20.26
CA VAL A 39 -8.89 -1.64 -19.48
C VAL A 39 -9.45 -1.88 -18.08
N LYS A 40 -10.56 -2.62 -17.97
CA LYS A 40 -11.14 -3.03 -16.69
C LYS A 40 -10.10 -3.74 -15.81
N TYR A 41 -9.43 -4.77 -16.33
CA TYR A 41 -8.43 -5.50 -15.55
C TYR A 41 -7.20 -4.65 -15.20
N ALA A 42 -6.78 -3.73 -16.08
CA ALA A 42 -5.71 -2.79 -15.76
C ALA A 42 -6.07 -1.87 -14.58
N ILE A 43 -7.31 -1.37 -14.52
CA ILE A 43 -7.79 -0.53 -13.41
C ILE A 43 -7.90 -1.36 -12.12
N LEU A 44 -8.46 -2.58 -12.20
CA LEU A 44 -8.61 -3.46 -11.04
C LEU A 44 -7.26 -3.99 -10.50
N ALA A 45 -6.22 -4.03 -11.33
CA ALA A 45 -4.87 -4.35 -10.86
C ALA A 45 -4.25 -3.27 -9.97
N ILE A 46 -4.84 -2.07 -9.90
CA ILE A 46 -4.42 -1.03 -8.97
C ILE A 46 -5.13 -1.29 -7.63
N PRO A 47 -4.41 -1.54 -6.52
CA PRO A 47 -5.01 -1.90 -5.23
C PRO A 47 -6.07 -0.90 -4.75
N PHE A 48 -5.76 0.39 -4.86
CA PHE A 48 -6.66 1.46 -4.42
C PHE A 48 -7.91 1.64 -5.29
N SER A 49 -8.06 0.95 -6.41
CA SER A 49 -9.32 0.97 -7.17
C SER A 49 -10.44 0.23 -6.45
N HIS A 50 -10.13 -0.84 -5.71
CA HIS A 50 -11.13 -1.67 -5.03
C HIS A 50 -11.89 -0.93 -3.91
N PRO A 51 -11.26 -0.13 -3.03
CA PRO A 51 -11.96 0.67 -2.03
C PRO A 51 -12.88 1.72 -2.65
N PHE A 52 -12.47 2.36 -3.74
CA PHE A 52 -13.30 3.38 -4.41
C PHE A 52 -14.53 2.75 -5.07
N LEU A 53 -14.40 1.56 -5.64
CA LEU A 53 -15.51 0.81 -6.23
C LEU A 53 -16.37 0.08 -5.18
N ALA A 54 -15.91 -0.04 -3.94
CA ALA A 54 -16.60 -0.80 -2.91
C ALA A 54 -17.98 -0.20 -2.59
N VAL A 55 -18.09 1.12 -2.45
CA VAL A 55 -19.36 1.78 -2.14
C VAL A 55 -20.40 1.51 -3.22
N GLU A 56 -20.02 1.69 -4.49
CA GLU A 56 -20.89 1.39 -5.64
C GLU A 56 -21.37 -0.06 -5.61
N ASN A 57 -20.45 -1.02 -5.40
CA ASN A 57 -20.77 -2.45 -5.42
C ASN A 57 -21.61 -2.88 -4.19
N ILE A 58 -21.40 -2.29 -3.02
CA ILE A 58 -22.25 -2.51 -1.83
C ILE A 58 -23.68 -2.06 -2.13
N LEU A 59 -23.85 -0.87 -2.72
CA LEU A 59 -25.16 -0.33 -3.09
C LEU A 59 -25.83 -1.19 -4.17
N ALA A 60 -25.03 -1.70 -5.12
CA ALA A 60 -25.47 -2.64 -6.16
C ALA A 60 -25.72 -4.07 -5.65
N ARG A 61 -25.59 -4.33 -4.34
CA ARG A 61 -25.69 -5.67 -3.72
C ARG A 61 -24.71 -6.72 -4.27
N ASN A 62 -23.60 -6.25 -4.86
CA ASN A 62 -22.51 -7.09 -5.34
C ASN A 62 -21.47 -7.29 -4.24
N GLU A 63 -21.85 -8.03 -3.20
CA GLU A 63 -20.99 -8.30 -2.04
C GLU A 63 -19.79 -9.17 -2.42
N TYR A 64 -19.93 -10.00 -3.46
CA TYR A 64 -18.86 -10.86 -3.96
C TYR A 64 -17.65 -10.04 -4.42
N PHE A 65 -17.87 -8.98 -5.22
CA PHE A 65 -16.78 -8.11 -5.67
C PHE A 65 -16.03 -7.47 -4.50
N VAL A 66 -16.77 -7.02 -3.48
CA VAL A 66 -16.21 -6.35 -2.30
C VAL A 66 -15.35 -7.32 -1.49
N ILE A 67 -15.84 -8.54 -1.24
CA ILE A 67 -15.08 -9.57 -0.51
C ILE A 67 -13.80 -9.94 -1.27
N CYS A 68 -13.88 -10.13 -2.59
CA CYS A 68 -12.70 -10.37 -3.41
C CYS A 68 -11.70 -9.21 -3.35
N GLY A 69 -12.18 -7.97 -3.39
CA GLY A 69 -11.36 -6.76 -3.22
C GLY A 69 -10.63 -6.75 -1.87
N ILE A 70 -11.33 -7.05 -0.77
CA ILE A 70 -10.74 -7.13 0.57
C ILE A 70 -9.63 -8.19 0.63
N ILE A 71 -9.86 -9.38 0.06
CA ILE A 71 -8.85 -10.45 0.03
C ILE A 71 -7.62 -9.99 -0.78
N TYR A 72 -7.84 -9.35 -1.93
CA TYR A 72 -6.78 -8.83 -2.77
C TYR A 72 -5.96 -7.75 -2.06
N GLU A 73 -6.60 -6.77 -1.43
CA GLU A 73 -5.94 -5.73 -0.64
C GLU A 73 -5.16 -6.31 0.54
N ALA A 74 -5.73 -7.28 1.26
CA ALA A 74 -5.03 -7.96 2.34
C ALA A 74 -3.76 -8.68 1.84
N ALA A 75 -3.82 -9.34 0.68
CA ALA A 75 -2.65 -9.97 0.07
C ALA A 75 -1.58 -8.94 -0.30
N VAL A 76 -1.97 -7.84 -0.93
CA VAL A 76 -1.05 -6.74 -1.28
C VAL A 76 -0.42 -6.12 -0.03
N PHE A 77 -1.20 -5.89 1.01
CA PHE A 77 -0.71 -5.39 2.30
C PHE A 77 0.33 -6.34 2.91
N MET A 78 0.08 -7.64 2.90
CA MET A 78 1.02 -8.65 3.39
C MET A 78 2.35 -8.63 2.60
N VAL A 79 2.30 -8.43 1.28
CA VAL A 79 3.49 -8.26 0.45
C VAL A 79 4.29 -7.03 0.89
N PHE A 80 3.64 -5.88 1.08
CA PHE A 80 4.32 -4.66 1.54
C PHE A 80 4.91 -4.83 2.94
N VAL A 81 4.19 -5.47 3.86
CA VAL A 81 4.70 -5.78 5.21
C VAL A 81 5.93 -6.69 5.12
N ALA A 82 5.91 -7.72 4.26
CA ALA A 82 7.05 -8.60 4.07
C ALA A 82 8.27 -7.85 3.51
N ILE A 83 8.06 -6.94 2.55
CA ILE A 83 9.12 -6.07 2.01
C ILE A 83 9.67 -5.15 3.10
N ALA A 84 8.80 -4.47 3.84
CA ALA A 84 9.20 -3.58 4.93
C ALA A 84 9.99 -4.35 6.00
N ALA A 85 9.50 -5.50 6.44
CA ALA A 85 10.19 -6.37 7.40
C ALA A 85 11.57 -6.80 6.89
N ARG A 86 11.71 -7.09 5.59
CA ARG A 86 13.01 -7.42 4.98
C ARG A 86 13.97 -6.22 4.96
N ILE A 87 13.48 -5.03 4.65
CA ILE A 87 14.29 -3.79 4.66
C ILE A 87 14.79 -3.52 6.08
N PHE A 88 13.89 -3.51 7.08
CA PHE A 88 14.26 -3.23 8.47
C PHE A 88 15.16 -4.31 9.09
N SER A 89 14.96 -5.58 8.75
CA SER A 89 15.86 -6.65 9.21
C SER A 89 17.26 -6.55 8.57
N SER A 90 17.36 -6.09 7.32
CA SER A 90 18.65 -5.84 6.67
C SER A 90 19.44 -4.74 7.38
N ASP A 91 18.78 -3.66 7.83
CA ASP A 91 19.45 -2.57 8.57
C ASP A 91 19.75 -2.94 10.04
N ALA A 92 18.90 -3.74 10.67
CA ALA A 92 19.13 -4.27 12.02
C ALA A 92 20.34 -5.22 12.08
N ILE A 93 20.60 -6.00 11.03
CA ILE A 93 21.78 -6.89 10.95
C ILE A 93 23.09 -6.10 10.98
N PHE A 94 23.14 -4.91 10.38
CA PHE A 94 24.37 -4.10 10.30
C PHE A 94 24.74 -3.43 11.63
N THR A 95 23.78 -3.05 12.46
CA THR A 95 24.04 -2.44 13.78
C THR A 95 24.33 -3.48 14.87
N MET A 96 23.80 -4.71 14.76
CA MET A 96 24.03 -5.77 15.74
C MET A 96 25.46 -6.36 15.71
N LYS A 97 26.14 -6.31 14.55
CA LYS A 97 27.52 -6.85 14.40
C LYS A 97 28.63 -5.95 14.93
N LEU A 98 28.36 -4.69 15.30
CA LEU A 98 29.38 -3.72 15.72
C LEU A 98 29.52 -3.55 17.25
N LYS A 99 28.81 -4.34 18.06
CA LYS A 99 28.93 -4.29 19.53
C LYS A 99 29.66 -5.50 20.15
N PHE A 100 30.61 -6.11 19.42
CA PHE A 100 31.36 -7.27 19.91
C PHE A 100 32.88 -7.18 19.68
N ARG A 101 33.54 -6.15 20.21
CA ARG A 101 34.89 -6.32 20.78
C ARG A 101 35.32 -5.13 21.63
N GLY A 102 35.12 -5.23 22.94
CA GLY A 102 35.61 -4.26 23.91
C GLY A 102 35.81 -4.91 25.26
N MET A 103 37.08 -5.18 25.58
CA MET A 103 37.66 -5.30 26.91
C MET A 103 37.40 -6.56 27.74
N ARG A 104 38.40 -7.45 27.71
CA ARG A 104 38.90 -8.15 28.91
C ARG A 104 40.36 -8.57 28.68
N SER A 105 41.30 -7.77 29.18
CA SER A 105 42.64 -8.21 29.54
C SER A 105 42.93 -7.62 30.91
N GLY A 106 43.16 -8.52 31.88
CA GLY A 106 43.63 -8.18 33.22
C GLY A 106 45.13 -7.92 33.26
#